data_AF-A0A537UY87-F1
#
_entry.id   AF-A0A537UY87-F1
#
_cell.length_a   1.000
_cell.length_b   1.000
_cell.length_c   1.000
_cell.angle_alpha   90.00
_cell.angle_beta   90.00
_cell.angle_gamma   90.00
#
_symmetry.space_group_name_H-M   'P 1'
#
loop_
_entity.id
_entity.type
_entity.pdbx_description
1 polymer ?
#
loop_
_entity_poly.entity_id
_entity_poly.type
_entity_poly.pdbx_seq_one_letter_code
_entity_poly.pdbx_strand_id
1 'polypeptide(L)' 'MRANPKRLLWGGDWPHPRVEGEMPDAGHLFELFQLWTPDRAIQHRILVTNPAKLYGFPN' A
#
# COMPACT_ATOMS: atom_id res chain seq x y z
N MET A 1 -13.06 -9.74 14.93
CA MET A 1 -12.62 -8.37 14.60
C MET A 1 -13.00 -8.05 13.15
N ARG A 2 -13.44 -6.83 12.82
CA ARG A 2 -13.62 -6.36 11.43
C ARG A 2 -12.37 -5.59 11.00
N ALA A 3 -11.99 -5.69 9.71
CA ALA A 3 -10.94 -4.87 9.14
C ALA A 3 -11.29 -3.37 9.24
N ASN A 4 -10.28 -2.49 9.39
CA ASN A 4 -10.45 -1.04 9.42
C ASN A 4 -9.70 -0.36 8.24
N PRO A 5 -10.31 -0.29 7.05
CA PRO A 5 -9.69 0.33 5.88
C PRO A 5 -9.30 1.81 6.04
N LYS A 6 -9.81 2.52 7.06
CA LYS A 6 -9.50 3.94 7.32
C LYS A 6 -8.17 4.16 8.03
N ARG A 7 -7.48 3.09 8.43
CA ARG A 7 -6.19 3.13 9.14
C ARG A 7 -5.12 2.26 8.49
N LEU A 8 -5.28 1.97 7.20
CA LEU A 8 -4.32 1.19 6.40
C LEU A 8 -3.59 2.10 5.42
N LEU A 9 -2.31 1.79 5.20
CA LEU A 9 -1.44 2.38 4.18
C LEU A 9 -0.76 1.22 3.43
N TRP A 10 -0.31 1.47 2.21
CA TRP A 10 0.56 0.56 1.48
C TRP A 10 1.90 1.24 1.25
N GLY A 11 2.98 0.48 1.42
CA GLY A 11 4.33 0.91 1.10
C GLY A 11 5.09 -0.28 0.55
N GLY A 12 5.82 -0.07 -0.53
CA GLY A 12 6.58 -1.13 -1.19
C GLY A 12 7.82 -1.57 -0.41
N ASP A 13 8.29 -0.81 0.58
CA ASP A 13 9.54 -1.06 1.33
C ASP A 13 10.83 -1.03 0.49
N TRP A 14 10.79 -0.48 -0.74
CA TRP A 14 11.99 -0.27 -1.54
C TRP A 14 12.98 0.67 -0.80
N PRO A 15 14.31 0.39 -0.79
CA PRO A 15 15.05 -0.60 -1.60
C PRO A 15 15.23 -1.98 -0.93
N HIS A 16 14.31 -2.41 -0.06
CA HIS A 16 14.32 -3.73 0.61
C HIS A 16 15.66 -4.06 1.30
N PRO A 17 16.14 -3.21 2.22
CA PRO A 17 17.52 -3.26 2.73
C PRO A 17 17.87 -4.53 3.54
N ARG A 18 16.87 -5.35 3.88
CA ARG A 18 17.05 -6.62 4.61
C ARG A 18 16.73 -7.86 3.79
N VAL A 19 16.48 -7.72 2.49
CA VAL A 19 16.33 -8.87 1.61
C VAL A 19 17.72 -9.34 1.19
N GLU A 20 18.00 -10.61 1.45
CA GLU A 20 19.17 -11.31 0.93
C GLU A 20 18.77 -12.10 -0.33
N GLY A 21 19.62 -12.09 -1.36
CA GLY A 21 19.35 -12.78 -2.62
C GLY A 21 18.64 -11.90 -3.66
N GLU A 22 17.63 -12.44 -4.33
CA GLU A 22 16.95 -11.76 -5.43
C GLU A 22 16.11 -10.58 -4.93
N MET A 23 16.29 -9.41 -5.54
CA MET A 23 15.53 -8.20 -5.22
C MET A 23 14.06 -8.40 -5.62
N PRO A 24 13.08 -8.15 -4.73
CA PRO A 24 11.67 -8.25 -5.08
C PRO A 24 11.30 -7.26 -6.18
N ASP A 25 10.46 -7.70 -7.12
CA ASP A 25 9.84 -6.80 -8.08
C ASP A 25 8.73 -5.99 -7.41
N ALA A 26 8.97 -4.70 -7.22
CA ALA A 26 8.01 -3.77 -6.62
C ALA A 26 6.69 -3.67 -7.42
N GLY A 27 6.74 -3.85 -8.75
CA GLY A 27 5.56 -3.92 -9.60
C GLY A 27 4.70 -5.12 -9.25
N HIS A 28 5.31 -6.31 -9.13
CA HIS A 28 4.61 -7.52 -8.72
C HIS A 28 4.00 -7.40 -7.31
N LEU A 29 4.72 -6.80 -6.35
CA LEU A 29 4.18 -6.54 -5.01
C LEU A 29 2.95 -5.61 -5.05
N PHE A 30 2.94 -4.63 -5.95
CA PHE A 30 1.78 -3.75 -6.13
C PHE A 30 0.59 -4.46 -6.82
N GLU A 31 0.86 -5.36 -7.77
CA GLU A 31 -0.17 -6.21 -8.37
C GLU A 31 -0.84 -7.12 -7.33
N LEU A 32 -0.06 -7.73 -6.45
CA LEU A 32 -0.58 -8.54 -5.34
C LEU A 32 -1.48 -7.73 -4.42
N PHE A 33 -1.08 -6.49 -4.10
CA PHE A 33 -1.94 -5.57 -3.34
C PHE A 33 -3.29 -5.35 -4.04
N GLN A 34 -3.30 -5.07 -5.34
CA GLN A 34 -4.53 -4.86 -6.11
C GLN A 34 -5.42 -6.12 -6.13
N LEU A 35 -4.81 -7.30 -6.26
CA LEU A 35 -5.51 -8.59 -6.24
C LEU A 35 -6.19 -8.85 -4.89
N TRP A 36 -5.51 -8.56 -3.77
CA TRP A 36 -6.05 -8.75 -2.42
C TRP A 36 -7.07 -7.69 -2.03
N THR A 37 -7.10 -6.55 -2.71
CA THR A 37 -8.01 -5.43 -2.42
C THR A 37 -8.81 -5.05 -3.67
N PRO A 38 -9.72 -5.91 -4.17
CA PRO A 38 -10.38 -5.68 -5.47
C PRO A 38 -11.30 -4.44 -5.50
N ASP A 39 -11.72 -3.93 -4.35
CA ASP A 39 -12.53 -2.71 -4.25
C ASP A 39 -11.67 -1.46 -4.46
N ARG A 40 -11.92 -0.74 -5.58
CA ARG A 40 -11.22 0.49 -5.94
C ARG A 40 -11.39 1.62 -4.91
N ALA A 41 -12.52 1.70 -4.20
CA ALA A 41 -12.69 2.69 -3.14
C ALA A 41 -11.81 2.38 -1.92
N ILE A 42 -11.58 1.09 -1.63
CA ILE A 42 -10.61 0.66 -0.61
C ILE A 42 -9.19 0.99 -1.07
N GLN A 43 -8.83 0.69 -2.32
CA GLN A 43 -7.51 1.03 -2.86
C GLN A 43 -7.23 2.54 -2.80
N HIS A 44 -8.17 3.38 -3.26
CA HIS A 44 -8.02 4.84 -3.19
C HIS A 44 -7.84 5.31 -1.75
N ARG A 45 -8.56 4.70 -0.80
CA ARG A 45 -8.40 5.05 0.61
C ARG A 45 -7.00 4.71 1.14
N ILE A 46 -6.47 3.54 0.79
CA ILE A 46 -5.15 3.06 1.24
C ILE A 46 -4.00 3.84 0.57
N LEU A 47 -4.13 4.14 -0.72
CA LEU A 47 -3.08 4.74 -1.54
C LEU A 47 -3.09 6.28 -1.57
N VAL A 48 -4.24 6.91 -1.28
CA VAL A 48 -4.42 8.37 -1.44
C VAL A 48 -4.95 8.99 -0.15
N THR A 49 -6.19 8.66 0.22
CA THR A 49 -6.90 9.40 1.29
C THR A 49 -6.23 9.27 2.66
N ASN A 50 -5.82 8.06 3.04
CA ASN A 50 -5.19 7.82 4.34
C ASN A 50 -3.78 8.42 4.40
N PRO A 51 -2.87 8.20 3.41
CA PRO A 51 -1.57 8.86 3.37
C PRO A 51 -1.67 10.39 3.38
N ALA A 52 -2.55 10.99 2.56
CA ALA A 52 -2.71 12.44 2.51
C ALA A 52 -3.10 13.02 3.87
N LYS A 53 -4.03 12.35 4.58
CA LYS A 53 -4.41 12.75 5.94
C LYS A 53 -3.28 12.57 6.96
N LEU A 54 -2.53 11.48 6.87
CA LEU A 54 -1.47 11.16 7.84
C LEU A 54 -0.25 12.07 7.68
N TYR A 55 0.16 12.32 6.44
CA TYR A 55 1.38 13.06 6.11
C TYR A 55 1.13 14.54 5.76
N GLY A 56 -0.14 14.96 5.61
CA GLY A 56 -0.51 16.35 5.36
C GLY A 56 -0.34 16.80 3.90
N PHE A 57 -0.53 15.91 2.93
CA PHE A 57 -0.48 16.28 1.52
C PHE A 57 -1.72 17.08 1.10
N PRO A 58 -1.59 18.05 0.18
CA PRO A 58 -2.75 18.68 -0.44
C PRO A 58 -3.52 17.65 -1.28
N ASN A 59 -4.85 17.74 -1.26
CA ASN A 59 -5.73 16.93 -2.10
C ASN A 59 -5.94 17.61 -3.47
#